data_AF-A0A966J9H7-F1
#
_entry.id   AF-A0A966J9H7-F1
#
_cell.length_a   1.000
_cell.length_b   1.000
_cell.length_c   1.000
_cell.angle_alpha   90.00
_cell.angle_beta   90.00
_cell.angle_gamma   90.00
#
_symmetry.space_group_name_H-M   'P 1'
#
loop_
_entity.id
_entity.type
_entity.pdbx_description
1 polymer ?
#
loop_
_entity_poly.entity_id
_entity_poly.type
_entity_poly.pdbx_seq_one_letter_code
_entity_poly.pdbx_strand_id
1 'polypeptide(L)'
;RDKHIVNVSAMEGQFYRHNKTTRHPHTNMAKAALNMMTRTSAADYQQSGIHMNSVDTGWVTDEDVVALAERKQERHRFHPPLDIVDGAARIVDPIIDGIATGNHVWGQFLKDYTSTDW
;
A
#
# COMPACT_ATOMS: atom_id res chain seq x y z
N ARG A 1 -2.02 -16.37 19.24
CA ARG A 1 -0.85 -15.64 18.71
C ARG A 1 -1.33 -14.87 17.49
N ASP A 2 -1.21 -13.56 17.53
CA ASP A 2 -1.62 -12.64 16.47
C ASP A 2 -0.82 -12.88 15.19
N LYS A 3 -1.53 -12.95 14.08
CA LYS A 3 -0.97 -13.16 12.73
C LYS A 3 -1.38 -11.97 11.87
N HIS A 4 -0.53 -11.61 10.91
CA HIS A 4 -0.76 -10.44 10.07
C HIS A 4 -0.65 -10.82 8.59
N ILE A 5 -1.54 -10.26 7.79
CA ILE A 5 -1.42 -10.26 6.32
C ILE A 5 -1.42 -8.80 5.90
N VAL A 6 -0.36 -8.36 5.23
CA VAL A 6 -0.26 -7.01 4.69
C VAL A 6 -0.20 -7.11 3.17
N ASN A 7 -1.28 -6.67 2.54
CA ASN A 7 -1.38 -6.56 1.10
C ASN A 7 -0.76 -5.23 0.65
N VAL A 8 0.38 -5.29 -0.04
CA VAL A 8 1.03 -4.10 -0.61
C VAL A 8 0.18 -3.57 -1.75
N SER A 9 -0.60 -2.52 -1.46
CA SER A 9 -1.55 -1.91 -2.37
C SER A 9 -1.09 -0.52 -2.83
N ALA A 10 -1.98 0.24 -3.47
CA ALA A 10 -1.71 1.60 -3.89
C ALA A 10 -2.99 2.43 -3.97
N MET A 11 -2.86 3.75 -3.88
CA MET A 11 -3.95 4.71 -4.14
C MET A 11 -4.54 4.60 -5.56
N GLU A 12 -3.84 3.94 -6.48
CA GLU A 12 -4.38 3.58 -7.80
C GLU A 12 -5.57 2.60 -7.70
N GLY A 13 -5.70 1.83 -6.62
CA GLY A 13 -6.84 0.94 -6.39
C GLY A 13 -8.13 1.64 -6.03
N GLN A 14 -8.10 2.93 -5.64
CA GLN A 14 -9.29 3.67 -5.24
C GLN A 14 -10.15 4.08 -6.44
N PHE A 15 -11.47 3.90 -6.30
CA PHE A 15 -12.44 4.25 -7.33
C PHE A 15 -12.69 5.76 -7.40
N TYR A 16 -12.94 6.39 -6.24
CA TYR A 16 -13.40 7.79 -6.16
C TYR A 16 -12.28 8.82 -5.96
N ARG A 17 -11.06 8.50 -6.40
CA ARG A 17 -9.91 9.40 -6.26
C ARG A 17 -10.00 10.55 -7.27
N HIS A 18 -9.91 11.79 -6.78
CA HIS A 18 -10.12 13.01 -7.59
C HIS A 18 -9.20 13.12 -8.82
N ASN A 19 -7.93 12.76 -8.67
CA ASN A 19 -6.91 12.93 -9.71
C ASN A 19 -6.57 11.62 -10.43
N LYS A 20 -7.55 10.74 -10.66
CA LYS A 20 -7.33 9.49 -11.39
C LYS A 20 -7.12 9.79 -12.88
N THR A 21 -6.14 9.15 -13.50
CA THR A 21 -5.83 9.31 -14.92
C THR A 21 -6.15 8.03 -15.69
N THR A 22 -6.09 8.08 -17.02
CA THR A 22 -6.24 6.90 -17.90
C THR A 22 -4.98 6.02 -17.94
N ARG A 23 -3.92 6.38 -17.20
CA ARG A 23 -2.68 5.58 -17.13
C ARG A 23 -2.86 4.37 -16.21
N HIS A 24 -2.04 3.35 -16.48
CA HIS A 24 -1.93 2.12 -15.70
C HIS A 24 -3.28 1.44 -15.38
N PRO A 25 -4.19 1.24 -16.37
CA PRO A 25 -5.50 0.63 -16.11
C PRO A 25 -5.40 -0.77 -15.49
N HIS A 26 -4.37 -1.54 -15.83
CA HIS A 26 -4.10 -2.83 -15.21
C HIS A 26 -3.74 -2.71 -13.71
N THR A 27 -3.01 -1.67 -13.31
CA THR A 27 -2.58 -1.45 -11.93
C THR A 27 -3.78 -0.99 -11.11
N ASN A 28 -4.57 -0.06 -11.66
CA ASN A 28 -5.85 0.34 -11.09
C ASN A 28 -6.73 -0.89 -10.79
N MET A 29 -6.93 -1.76 -11.78
CA MET A 29 -7.75 -2.97 -11.63
C MET A 29 -7.17 -3.95 -10.59
N ALA A 30 -5.87 -4.26 -10.68
CA ALA A 30 -5.22 -5.21 -9.78
C ALA A 30 -5.24 -4.72 -8.33
N LYS A 31 -4.94 -3.44 -8.09
CA LYS A 31 -4.94 -2.84 -6.75
C LYS A 31 -6.35 -2.69 -6.19
N ALA A 32 -7.35 -2.36 -7.02
CA ALA A 32 -8.75 -2.35 -6.61
C ALA A 32 -9.23 -3.75 -6.19
N ALA A 33 -8.90 -4.78 -6.97
CA ALA A 33 -9.23 -6.17 -6.63
C ALA A 33 -8.57 -6.62 -5.32
N LEU A 34 -7.29 -6.27 -5.12
CA LEU A 34 -6.56 -6.57 -3.89
C LEU A 34 -7.15 -5.84 -2.66
N ASN A 35 -7.52 -4.57 -2.83
CA ASN A 35 -8.24 -3.80 -1.81
C ASN A 35 -9.57 -4.47 -1.44
N MET A 36 -10.35 -4.90 -2.43
CA MET A 36 -11.61 -5.60 -2.18
C MET A 36 -11.45 -6.96 -1.52
N MET A 37 -10.36 -7.68 -1.80
CA MET A 37 -10.00 -8.90 -1.07
C MET A 37 -9.83 -8.62 0.41
N THR A 38 -9.04 -7.58 0.76
CA THR A 38 -8.88 -7.17 2.17
C THR A 38 -10.21 -6.78 2.80
N ARG A 39 -10.97 -5.90 2.13
CA ARG A 39 -12.24 -5.37 2.65
C ARG A 39 -13.26 -6.47 2.93
N THR A 40 -13.27 -7.52 2.12
CA THR A 40 -14.23 -8.63 2.24
C THR A 40 -13.74 -9.69 3.24
N SER A 41 -12.49 -10.13 3.09
CA SER A 41 -11.98 -11.30 3.82
C SER A 41 -11.49 -10.98 5.24
N ALA A 42 -11.13 -9.73 5.54
CA ALA A 42 -10.54 -9.39 6.84
C ALA A 42 -11.47 -9.71 8.03
N ALA A 43 -12.79 -9.56 7.88
CA ALA A 43 -13.75 -9.84 8.95
C ALA A 43 -13.82 -11.34 9.32
N ASP A 44 -13.66 -12.22 8.33
CA ASP A 44 -13.60 -13.67 8.54
C ASP A 44 -12.25 -14.06 9.17
N TYR A 45 -11.16 -13.55 8.60
CA TYR A 45 -9.80 -13.82 9.05
C TYR A 45 -9.56 -13.35 10.48
N GLN A 46 -10.20 -12.25 10.89
CA GLN A 46 -10.06 -11.73 12.24
C GLN A 46 -10.59 -12.70 13.30
N GLN A 47 -11.62 -13.49 13.00
CA GLN A 47 -12.13 -14.51 13.91
C GLN A 47 -11.10 -15.62 14.17
N SER A 48 -10.13 -15.77 13.26
CA SER A 48 -8.98 -16.69 13.37
C SER A 48 -7.70 -16.02 13.92
N GLY A 49 -7.81 -14.79 14.42
CA GLY A 49 -6.69 -13.98 14.92
C GLY A 49 -5.70 -13.58 13.82
N ILE A 50 -6.20 -13.33 12.60
CA ILE A 50 -5.40 -12.87 11.46
C ILE A 50 -5.86 -11.47 11.07
N HIS A 51 -4.98 -10.50 11.33
CA HIS A 51 -5.20 -9.08 11.07
C HIS A 51 -4.77 -8.75 9.64
N MET A 52 -5.73 -8.73 8.71
CA MET A 52 -5.47 -8.47 7.28
C MET A 52 -5.70 -6.98 6.96
N ASN A 53 -4.72 -6.32 6.35
CA ASN A 53 -4.81 -4.92 5.91
C ASN A 53 -4.22 -4.72 4.51
N SER A 54 -4.61 -3.63 3.84
CA SER A 54 -3.95 -3.12 2.65
C SER A 54 -3.12 -1.90 3.01
N VAL A 55 -1.93 -1.74 2.43
CA VAL A 55 -1.03 -0.61 2.71
C VAL A 55 -0.56 0.03 1.42
N ASP A 56 -0.71 1.35 1.30
CA ASP A 56 -0.08 2.17 0.26
C ASP A 56 1.35 2.52 0.68
N THR A 57 2.33 2.07 -0.11
CA THR A 57 3.74 2.40 0.14
C THR A 57 4.10 3.83 -0.25
N GLY A 58 3.22 4.53 -0.97
CA GLY A 58 3.54 5.76 -1.66
C GLY A 58 4.47 5.51 -2.86
N TRP A 59 5.01 6.61 -3.41
CA TRP A 59 5.85 6.57 -4.61
C TRP A 59 7.33 6.38 -4.25
N VAL A 60 7.74 5.11 -4.24
CA VAL A 60 9.09 4.67 -3.82
C VAL A 60 10.04 4.35 -4.98
N THR A 61 9.50 4.11 -6.19
CA THR A 61 10.28 3.79 -7.40
C THR A 61 9.71 4.47 -8.64
N ASP A 62 10.55 4.81 -9.63
CA ASP A 62 10.09 5.37 -10.91
C ASP A 62 9.37 4.34 -11.80
N GLU A 63 9.46 3.05 -11.47
CA GLU A 63 8.88 1.89 -12.20
C GLU A 63 9.33 1.72 -13.67
N ASP A 64 10.01 2.71 -14.23
CA ASP A 64 10.67 2.65 -15.52
C ASP A 64 11.89 1.72 -15.53
N VAL A 65 12.23 1.24 -16.72
CA VAL A 65 13.47 0.48 -16.93
C VAL A 65 14.69 1.28 -16.47
N VAL A 66 15.66 0.61 -15.87
CA VAL A 66 16.84 1.23 -15.21
C VAL A 66 17.49 2.30 -16.09
N ALA A 67 17.76 2.00 -17.36
CA ALA A 67 18.39 2.95 -18.27
C ALA A 67 17.57 4.22 -18.55
N LEU A 68 16.24 4.18 -18.40
CA LEU A 68 15.38 5.37 -18.52
C LEU A 68 15.32 6.14 -17.21
N ALA A 69 15.22 5.44 -16.07
CA ALA A 69 15.26 6.04 -14.75
C ALA A 69 16.59 6.80 -14.52
N GLU A 70 17.73 6.20 -14.85
CA GLU A 70 19.06 6.85 -14.77
C GLU A 70 19.12 8.11 -15.64
N ARG A 71 18.65 8.04 -16.88
CA ARG A 71 18.59 9.20 -17.79
C ARG A 71 17.72 10.33 -17.24
N LYS A 72 16.59 10.02 -16.59
CA LYS A 72 15.75 11.03 -15.95
C LYS A 72 16.43 11.63 -14.72
N GLN A 73 17.13 10.82 -13.94
CA GLN A 73 17.88 11.31 -12.79
C GLN A 73 18.99 12.28 -13.23
N GLU A 74 19.75 11.95 -14.26
CA GLU A 74 20.81 12.82 -14.79
C GLU A 74 20.27 14.13 -15.39
N ARG A 75 19.25 14.03 -16.25
CA ARG A 75 18.75 15.16 -17.04
C ARG A 75 17.75 16.04 -16.31
N HIS A 76 16.91 15.43 -15.48
CA HIS A 76 15.79 16.09 -14.83
C HIS A 76 15.95 16.16 -13.31
N ARG A 77 17.03 15.57 -12.75
CA ARG A 77 17.22 15.43 -11.29
C ARG A 77 15.97 14.85 -10.64
N PHE A 78 15.38 13.89 -11.34
CA PHE A 78 14.16 13.24 -10.93
C PHE A 78 14.51 12.05 -10.04
N HIS A 79 13.82 11.95 -8.92
CA HIS A 79 13.81 10.79 -8.02
C HIS A 79 12.45 10.76 -7.33
N PRO A 80 11.91 9.56 -7.03
CA PRO A 80 10.69 9.43 -6.25
C PRO A 80 10.82 10.13 -4.89
N PRO A 81 9.71 10.65 -4.33
CA PRO A 81 9.74 11.41 -3.08
C PRO A 81 10.00 10.56 -1.83
N LEU A 82 9.82 9.24 -1.92
CA LEU A 82 10.04 8.29 -0.83
C LEU A 82 11.10 7.28 -1.25
N ASP A 83 11.83 6.76 -0.27
CA ASP A 83 12.79 5.69 -0.51
C ASP A 83 12.24 4.29 -0.15
N ILE A 84 13.08 3.27 -0.34
CA ILE A 84 12.73 1.88 -0.03
C ILE A 84 12.54 1.64 1.47
N VAL A 85 13.19 2.42 2.33
CA VAL A 85 13.07 2.33 3.78
C VAL A 85 11.74 2.91 4.23
N ASP A 86 11.32 4.05 3.67
CA ASP A 86 9.98 4.61 3.87
C ASP A 86 8.89 3.62 3.47
N GLY A 87 9.03 3.01 2.28
CA GLY A 87 8.11 2.00 1.78
C GLY A 87 8.04 0.78 2.71
N ALA A 88 9.19 0.25 3.11
CA ALA A 88 9.26 -0.88 4.03
C ALA A 88 8.64 -0.55 5.39
N ALA A 89 8.92 0.63 5.96
CA ALA A 89 8.38 1.08 7.23
C ALA A 89 6.86 1.11 7.22
N ARG A 90 6.25 1.64 6.15
CA ARG A 90 4.78 1.65 5.96
C ARG A 90 4.19 0.25 5.94
N ILE A 91 4.84 -0.70 5.26
CA ILE A 91 4.37 -2.10 5.16
C ILE A 91 4.37 -2.78 6.53
N VAL A 92 5.43 -2.60 7.32
CA VAL A 92 5.57 -3.29 8.61
C VAL A 92 4.85 -2.58 9.76
N ASP A 93 4.47 -1.32 9.59
CA ASP A 93 3.82 -0.50 10.63
C ASP A 93 2.62 -1.18 11.33
N PRO A 94 1.57 -1.68 10.65
CA PRO A 94 0.43 -2.30 11.33
C PRO A 94 0.78 -3.59 12.09
N ILE A 95 1.96 -4.16 11.82
CA ILE A 95 2.49 -5.31 12.56
C ILE A 95 3.22 -4.82 13.81
N ILE A 96 4.14 -3.86 13.65
CA ILE A 96 4.97 -3.33 14.73
C ILE A 96 4.11 -2.57 15.74
N ASP A 97 3.23 -1.68 15.27
CA ASP A 97 2.32 -0.92 16.13
C ASP A 97 1.37 -1.85 16.89
N GLY A 98 0.80 -2.86 16.21
CA GLY A 98 -0.03 -3.87 16.86
C GLY A 98 0.70 -4.64 17.96
N ILE A 99 1.95 -5.04 17.73
CA ILE A 99 2.78 -5.72 18.74
C ILE A 99 3.12 -4.78 19.91
N ALA A 100 3.44 -3.51 19.61
CA ALA A 100 3.86 -2.54 20.62
C ALA A 100 2.71 -2.08 21.51
N THR A 101 1.51 -1.92 20.94
CA THR A 101 0.34 -1.33 21.62
C THR A 101 -0.68 -2.37 22.09
N GLY A 102 -0.67 -3.57 21.50
CA GLY A 102 -1.73 -4.57 21.64
C GLY A 102 -2.99 -4.26 20.82
N ASN A 103 -3.02 -3.15 20.08
CA ASN A 103 -4.13 -2.77 19.20
C ASN A 103 -3.83 -3.18 17.75
N HIS A 104 -4.31 -4.35 17.37
CA HIS A 104 -4.10 -4.87 16.02
C HIS A 104 -5.21 -4.40 15.08
N VAL A 105 -4.90 -3.41 14.24
CA VAL A 105 -5.83 -2.95 13.20
C VAL A 105 -6.06 -4.04 12.15
N TRP A 106 -7.27 -4.12 11.61
CA TRP A 106 -7.65 -5.08 10.58
C TRP A 106 -8.73 -4.49 9.68
N GLY A 107 -8.82 -4.99 8.45
CA GLY A 107 -9.80 -4.55 7.47
C GLY A 107 -9.64 -3.10 7.04
N GLN A 108 -8.44 -2.53 7.17
CA GLN A 108 -8.16 -1.15 6.77
C GLN A 108 -7.40 -1.10 5.44
N PHE A 109 -7.57 0.01 4.73
CA PHE A 109 -6.59 0.47 3.76
C PHE A 109 -5.81 1.63 4.40
N LEU A 110 -4.49 1.46 4.54
CA LEU A 110 -3.63 2.40 5.24
C LEU A 110 -2.81 3.23 4.25
N LYS A 111 -2.83 4.55 4.42
CA LYS A 111 -2.00 5.52 3.73
C LYS A 111 -1.36 6.44 4.76
N ASP A 112 -0.05 6.63 4.64
CA ASP A 112 0.73 7.46 5.59
C ASP A 112 0.40 7.09 7.05
N TYR A 113 0.40 5.79 7.36
CA TYR A 113 0.13 5.24 8.70
C TYR A 113 -1.30 5.45 9.22
N THR A 114 -2.23 5.93 8.38
CA THR A 114 -3.62 6.23 8.78
C THR A 114 -4.62 5.50 7.88
N SER A 115 -5.80 5.19 8.41
CA SER A 115 -6.90 4.64 7.60
C SER A 115 -7.36 5.64 6.55
N THR A 116 -7.62 5.16 5.34
CA THR A 116 -8.13 5.93 4.22
C THR A 116 -9.31 5.21 3.57
N ASP A 117 -10.07 5.96 2.77
CA ASP A 117 -11.15 5.43 1.93
C ASP A 117 -10.66 4.34 0.96
N TRP A 118 -11.59 3.49 0.51
CA TRP A 118 -11.34 2.38 -0.41
C TRP A 118 -11.27 2.76 -1.89
#